data_AF-A0A2R7LGG3-F1
#
_entry.id   AF-A0A2R7LGG3-F1
#
_cell.length_a   1.000
_cell.length_b   1.000
_cell.length_c   1.000
_cell.angle_alpha   90.00
_cell.angle_beta   90.00
_cell.angle_gamma   90.00
#
_symmetry.space_group_name_H-M   'P 1'
#
loop_
_entity.id
_entity.type
_entity.pdbx_description
1 polymer ?
#
loop_
_entity_poly.entity_id
_entity_poly.type
_entity_poly.pdbx_seq_one_letter_code
_entity_poly.pdbx_strand_id
1 'polypeptide(L)'
;MKKGLPSTHLAECAALCLTLSGCVSSEAIVLSAQAQDKIYWDAVWLEEKRLGEMGIDSPLTLPGPFARRPARCSATSQKDVFVCRTITMERETSLWKAQDIRFRRYGQAWAYDPALYSEIQGPYRLAAPDGPASTHICYDQRTDCLERIPGVVFTWGADKHYVVAARHPQNPDTGEIDKLRTEYFYIDRRIDDGGPFPSRAVRGPFSVDAFATERLRLNLPPMEAYDPTLK
;
A
#
# COMPACT_ATOMS: atom_id res chain seq x y z
N MET A 1 23.79 -71.58 1.21
CA MET A 1 23.71 -71.71 -0.25
C MET A 1 22.99 -70.50 -0.83
N LYS A 2 23.61 -69.86 -1.85
CA LYS A 2 23.14 -68.74 -2.72
C LYS A 2 22.81 -67.42 -2.00
N LYS A 3 23.61 -66.34 -2.04
CA LYS A 3 24.32 -65.55 -3.10
C LYS A 3 23.64 -64.17 -3.20
N GLY A 4 24.41 -63.10 -2.99
CA GLY A 4 23.99 -61.72 -3.29
C GLY A 4 24.73 -60.64 -2.48
N LEU A 5 25.98 -60.34 -2.83
CA LEU A 5 26.68 -59.05 -2.59
C LEU A 5 26.64 -58.24 -3.92
N PRO A 6 27.11 -56.98 -4.02
CA PRO A 6 26.82 -55.75 -3.24
C PRO A 6 26.60 -54.53 -4.20
N SER A 7 26.25 -53.33 -3.70
CA SER A 7 26.59 -52.03 -4.34
C SER A 7 26.24 -50.88 -3.39
N THR A 8 27.18 -50.34 -2.60
CA THR A 8 27.98 -49.14 -2.91
C THR A 8 27.25 -48.09 -3.76
N HIS A 9 26.75 -47.05 -3.11
CA HIS A 9 26.99 -45.67 -3.53
C HIS A 9 27.20 -44.82 -2.27
N LEU A 10 28.48 -44.66 -1.94
CA LEU A 10 29.00 -43.49 -1.27
C LEU A 10 28.68 -42.29 -2.18
N ALA A 11 27.86 -41.36 -1.69
CA ALA A 11 27.90 -39.99 -2.17
C ALA A 11 28.40 -39.16 -1.00
N GLU A 12 29.69 -38.86 -1.09
CA GLU A 12 30.39 -37.87 -0.30
C GLU A 12 29.65 -36.52 -0.43
N CYS A 13 28.96 -36.09 0.62
CA CYS A 13 28.76 -34.65 0.83
C CYS A 13 30.01 -34.15 1.56
N ALA A 14 31.06 -33.93 0.75
CA ALA A 14 32.21 -33.16 1.14
C ALA A 14 31.75 -31.80 1.69
N ALA A 15 32.27 -31.47 2.86
CA ALA A 15 32.11 -30.19 3.51
C ALA A 15 32.59 -29.06 2.59
N LEU A 16 31.67 -28.17 2.23
CA LEU A 16 31.98 -26.79 1.92
C LEU A 16 31.19 -25.90 2.88
N CYS A 17 31.93 -25.31 3.83
CA CYS A 17 31.50 -24.16 4.61
C CYS A 17 31.02 -23.04 3.68
N LEU A 18 29.71 -22.90 3.49
CA LEU A 18 29.10 -21.69 2.96
C LEU A 18 27.81 -21.44 3.74
N THR A 19 27.90 -20.43 4.60
CA THR A 19 26.82 -19.60 5.15
C THR A 19 25.55 -20.32 5.58
N LEU A 20 25.33 -20.35 6.90
CA LEU A 20 24.01 -20.46 7.51
C LEU A 20 23.11 -19.32 7.00
N SER A 21 22.54 -19.48 5.81
CA SER A 21 21.26 -18.87 5.49
C SER A 21 20.25 -19.62 6.34
N GLY A 22 20.10 -19.17 7.58
CA GLY A 22 18.90 -19.47 8.32
C GLY A 22 17.75 -19.03 7.44
N CYS A 23 17.01 -20.00 6.89
CA CYS A 23 15.63 -19.77 6.49
C CYS A 23 14.93 -19.34 7.79
N VAL A 24 14.96 -18.05 8.09
CA VAL A 24 14.01 -17.43 8.99
C VAL A 24 12.68 -17.66 8.29
N SER A 25 12.01 -18.76 8.64
CA SER A 25 10.58 -18.85 8.40
C SER A 25 10.02 -17.63 9.13
N SER A 26 9.70 -16.57 8.39
CA SER A 26 8.97 -15.45 8.95
C SER A 26 7.73 -16.07 9.56
N GLU A 27 7.66 -16.15 10.89
CA GLU A 27 6.48 -16.66 11.56
C GLU A 27 5.30 -15.92 10.97
N ALA A 28 4.32 -16.66 10.44
CA ALA A 28 3.15 -16.05 9.85
C ALA A 28 2.48 -15.22 10.95
N ILE A 29 2.51 -13.90 10.82
CA ILE A 29 1.93 -13.01 11.81
C ILE A 29 0.42 -13.22 11.73
N VAL A 30 -0.18 -13.66 12.83
CA VAL A 30 -1.63 -13.88 12.93
C VAL A 30 -2.20 -12.89 13.93
N LEU A 31 -3.10 -12.04 13.45
CA LEU A 31 -3.85 -11.12 14.30
C LEU A 31 -5.11 -11.83 14.82
N SER A 32 -5.16 -12.09 16.13
CA SER A 32 -6.27 -12.80 16.75
C SER A 32 -7.59 -12.06 16.59
N ALA A 33 -8.73 -12.78 16.68
CA ALA A 33 -10.04 -12.15 16.62
C ALA A 33 -10.25 -11.13 17.76
N GLN A 34 -9.73 -11.42 18.95
CA GLN A 34 -9.78 -10.52 20.10
C GLN A 34 -8.96 -9.23 19.87
N ALA A 35 -7.77 -9.35 19.26
CA ALA A 35 -6.97 -8.18 18.92
C ALA A 35 -7.67 -7.32 17.86
N GLN A 36 -8.26 -7.94 16.83
CA GLN A 36 -9.06 -7.21 15.82
C GLN A 36 -10.28 -6.50 16.45
N ASP A 37 -10.94 -7.13 17.42
CA ASP A 37 -12.08 -6.53 18.12
C ASP A 37 -11.64 -5.32 18.96
N LYS A 38 -10.53 -5.46 19.70
CA LYS A 38 -9.94 -4.35 20.44
C LYS A 38 -9.59 -3.17 19.52
N ILE A 39 -8.91 -3.41 18.40
CA ILE A 39 -8.55 -2.36 17.43
C ILE A 39 -9.80 -1.65 16.91
N TYR A 40 -10.86 -2.40 16.61
CA TYR A 40 -12.12 -1.83 16.15
C TYR A 40 -12.73 -0.91 17.21
N TRP A 41 -12.86 -1.38 18.46
CA TRP A 41 -13.45 -0.58 19.53
C TRP A 41 -12.59 0.63 19.91
N ASP A 42 -11.26 0.49 19.94
CA ASP A 42 -10.35 1.62 20.13
C ASP A 42 -10.59 2.72 19.08
N ALA A 43 -10.79 2.34 17.81
CA ALA A 43 -11.09 3.28 16.72
C ALA A 43 -12.49 3.92 16.86
N VAL A 44 -13.50 3.14 17.27
CA VAL A 44 -14.85 3.65 17.57
C VAL A 44 -14.80 4.70 18.66
N TRP A 45 -14.15 4.42 19.79
CA TRP A 45 -14.03 5.36 20.89
C TRP A 45 -13.27 6.63 20.52
N LEU A 46 -12.25 6.52 19.67
CA LEU A 46 -11.52 7.69 19.18
C LEU A 46 -12.42 8.60 18.33
N GLU A 47 -13.26 8.02 17.47
CA GLU A 47 -14.20 8.77 16.65
C GLU A 47 -15.33 9.39 17.49
N GLU A 48 -15.89 8.66 18.45
CA GLU A 48 -16.86 9.20 19.40
C GLU A 48 -16.30 10.42 20.15
N LYS A 49 -15.07 10.31 20.63
CA LYS A 49 -14.38 11.43 21.29
C LYS A 49 -14.24 12.62 20.35
N ARG A 50 -13.81 12.41 19.11
CA ARG A 50 -13.65 13.46 18.10
C ARG A 50 -14.98 14.16 17.79
N LEU A 51 -16.08 13.41 17.65
CA LEU A 51 -17.42 13.97 17.42
C LEU A 51 -17.91 14.77 18.63
N GLY A 52 -17.68 14.28 19.84
CA GLY A 52 -17.99 15.01 21.07
C GLY A 52 -17.24 16.35 21.17
N GLU A 53 -15.95 16.37 20.81
CA GLU A 53 -15.14 17.61 20.73
C GLU A 53 -15.68 18.61 19.68
N MET A 54 -16.39 18.13 18.66
CA MET A 54 -17.09 18.96 17.67
C MET A 54 -18.51 19.37 18.09
N GLY A 55 -18.97 18.96 19.28
CA GLY A 55 -20.33 19.22 19.76
C GLY A 55 -21.41 18.40 19.03
N ILE A 56 -21.02 17.28 18.41
CA ILE A 56 -21.94 16.38 17.73
C ILE A 56 -22.29 15.24 18.69
N ASP A 57 -23.47 15.33 19.31
CA ASP A 57 -24.04 14.25 20.10
C ASP A 57 -24.56 13.14 19.17
N SER A 58 -23.80 12.07 19.00
CA SER A 58 -24.23 10.92 18.21
C SER A 58 -24.16 9.64 19.04
N PRO A 59 -25.27 8.90 19.24
CA PRO A 59 -25.20 7.54 19.70
C PRO A 59 -24.67 6.69 18.53
N LEU A 60 -23.36 6.47 18.49
CA LEU A 60 -22.74 5.65 17.47
C LEU A 60 -23.14 4.17 17.65
N THR A 61 -24.31 3.81 17.09
CA THR A 61 -24.57 2.44 16.65
C THR A 61 -23.78 2.22 15.36
N LEU A 62 -22.44 2.21 15.45
CA LEU A 62 -21.62 1.89 14.30
C LEU A 62 -21.90 0.42 13.94
N PRO A 63 -22.32 0.12 12.69
CA PRO A 63 -22.53 -1.24 12.22
C PRO A 63 -21.17 -1.92 12.07
N GLY A 64 -20.58 -2.33 13.19
CA GLY A 64 -19.39 -3.16 13.22
C GLY A 64 -19.73 -4.61 12.93
N PRO A 65 -18.77 -5.38 12.39
CA PRO A 65 -18.95 -6.82 12.29
C PRO A 65 -19.08 -7.41 13.70
N PHE A 66 -20.01 -8.34 13.87
CA PHE A 66 -20.29 -8.95 15.18
C PHE A 66 -19.47 -10.22 15.44
N ALA A 67 -18.77 -10.74 14.41
CA ALA A 67 -17.81 -11.83 14.57
C ALA A 67 -16.62 -11.64 13.63
N ARG A 68 -15.46 -12.16 14.06
CA ARG A 68 -14.17 -12.07 13.37
C ARG A 68 -13.45 -13.41 13.45
N ARG A 69 -12.68 -13.77 12.43
CA ARG A 69 -11.72 -14.90 12.47
C ARG A 69 -10.29 -14.37 12.58
N PRO A 70 -9.33 -15.16 13.08
CA PRO A 70 -7.92 -14.78 13.04
C PRO A 70 -7.48 -14.39 11.61
N ALA A 71 -6.81 -13.25 11.48
CA ALA A 71 -6.37 -12.72 10.20
C ALA A 71 -4.89 -13.07 9.99
N ARG A 72 -4.54 -13.55 8.79
CA ARG A 72 -3.15 -13.74 8.39
C ARG A 72 -2.60 -12.44 7.85
N CYS A 73 -1.43 -12.05 8.33
CA CYS A 73 -0.79 -10.79 8.02
C CYS A 73 0.52 -11.01 7.29
N SER A 74 0.75 -10.16 6.30
CA SER A 74 2.03 -10.03 5.58
C SER A 74 2.65 -8.70 5.94
N ALA A 75 3.95 -8.69 6.23
CA ALA A 75 4.70 -7.45 6.39
C ALA A 75 4.71 -6.67 5.06
N THR A 76 4.77 -5.35 5.19
CA THR A 76 5.01 -4.43 4.07
C THR A 76 6.43 -3.87 4.16
N SER A 77 6.85 -3.14 3.13
CA SER A 77 8.09 -2.34 3.12
C SER A 77 8.11 -1.26 4.20
N GLN A 78 6.96 -0.80 4.68
CA GLN A 78 6.87 0.14 5.78
C GLN A 78 7.07 -0.57 7.12
N LYS A 79 7.93 0.02 7.95
CA LYS A 79 8.25 -0.49 9.26
C LYS A 79 6.98 -0.61 10.11
N ASP A 80 6.81 -1.78 10.71
CA ASP A 80 5.68 -2.13 11.60
C ASP A 80 4.29 -2.01 10.95
N VAL A 81 4.20 -1.95 9.62
CA VAL A 81 2.93 -1.97 8.87
C VAL A 81 2.73 -3.34 8.23
N PHE A 82 1.51 -3.87 8.37
CA PHE A 82 1.12 -5.19 7.91
C PHE A 82 -0.20 -5.13 7.14
N VAL A 83 -0.29 -5.88 6.05
CA VAL A 83 -1.56 -6.14 5.36
C VAL A 83 -2.12 -7.47 5.85
N CYS A 84 -3.25 -7.41 6.54
CA CYS A 84 -3.91 -8.57 7.10
C CYS A 84 -5.20 -8.88 6.33
N ARG A 85 -5.35 -10.13 5.90
CA ARG A 85 -6.62 -10.60 5.33
C ARG A 85 -7.60 -10.91 6.44
N THR A 86 -8.43 -9.94 6.79
CA THR A 86 -9.47 -10.08 7.81
C THR A 86 -10.67 -10.82 7.24
N ILE A 87 -11.35 -11.60 8.08
CA ILE A 87 -12.57 -12.31 7.73
C ILE A 87 -13.60 -11.96 8.80
N THR A 88 -14.57 -11.16 8.41
CA THR A 88 -15.54 -10.54 9.33
C THR A 88 -16.95 -10.90 8.90
N MET A 89 -17.86 -11.10 9.86
CA MET A 89 -19.27 -11.36 9.58
C MET A 89 -20.07 -10.06 9.69
N GLU A 90 -20.71 -9.67 8.61
CA GLU A 90 -21.55 -8.47 8.55
C GLU A 90 -22.81 -8.66 9.38
N ARG A 91 -23.20 -7.63 10.13
CA ARG A 91 -24.37 -7.69 11.02
C ARG A 91 -25.68 -7.82 10.26
N GLU A 92 -25.83 -7.08 9.16
CA GLU A 92 -27.09 -7.01 8.40
C GLU A 92 -27.34 -8.28 7.58
N THR A 93 -26.29 -8.81 6.95
CA THR A 93 -26.42 -9.93 6.00
C THR A 93 -26.04 -11.27 6.61
N SER A 94 -25.35 -11.28 7.76
CA SER A 94 -24.70 -12.48 8.34
C SER A 94 -23.73 -13.18 7.38
N LEU A 95 -23.25 -12.47 6.35
CA LEU A 95 -22.28 -13.00 5.40
C LEU A 95 -20.86 -12.76 5.89
N TRP A 96 -20.02 -13.78 5.72
CA TRP A 96 -18.58 -13.67 5.92
C TRP A 96 -17.95 -12.96 4.72
N LYS A 97 -17.29 -11.83 4.97
CA LYS A 97 -16.51 -11.11 3.97
C LYS A 97 -15.04 -11.14 4.32
N ALA A 98 -14.21 -11.36 3.30
CA ALA A 98 -12.77 -11.27 3.41
C ALA A 98 -12.31 -9.95 2.79
N GLN A 99 -11.47 -9.22 3.52
CA GLN A 99 -10.92 -7.94 3.07
C GLN A 99 -9.48 -7.80 3.55
N ASP A 100 -8.63 -7.19 2.72
CA ASP A 100 -7.27 -6.88 3.11
C ASP A 100 -7.26 -5.50 3.79
N ILE A 101 -6.78 -5.44 5.03
CA ILE A 101 -6.73 -4.23 5.84
C ILE A 101 -5.29 -4.00 6.28
N ARG A 102 -4.85 -2.74 6.23
CA ARG A 102 -3.56 -2.32 6.77
C ARG A 102 -3.67 -2.04 8.27
N PHE A 103 -2.79 -2.68 9.04
CA PHE A 103 -2.62 -2.43 10.47
C PHE A 103 -1.19 -2.01 10.75
N ARG A 104 -1.02 -1.14 11.75
CA ARG A 104 0.28 -0.73 12.26
C ARG A 104 0.49 -1.23 13.68
N ARG A 105 1.69 -1.70 13.97
CA ARG A 105 2.09 -2.17 15.30
C ARG A 105 2.90 -1.10 16.03
N TYR A 106 2.49 -0.76 17.24
CA TYR A 106 3.18 0.17 18.14
C TYR A 106 3.67 -0.59 19.37
N GLY A 107 4.86 -1.18 19.28
CA GLY A 107 5.35 -2.11 20.31
C GLY A 107 4.46 -3.36 20.39
N GLN A 108 3.67 -3.46 21.46
CA GLN A 108 2.70 -4.55 21.66
C GLN A 108 1.27 -4.19 21.23
N ALA A 109 1.00 -2.90 20.97
CA ALA A 109 -0.31 -2.44 20.53
C ALA A 109 -0.47 -2.53 19.02
N TRP A 110 -1.71 -2.68 18.56
CA TRP A 110 -2.08 -2.66 17.15
C TRP A 110 -3.13 -1.57 16.94
N ALA A 111 -3.12 -0.96 15.76
CA ALA A 111 -4.15 -0.03 15.31
C ALA A 111 -4.33 -0.13 13.79
N TYR A 112 -5.40 0.45 13.26
CA TYR A 112 -5.48 0.72 11.82
C TYR A 112 -4.32 1.61 11.40
N ASP A 113 -3.74 1.33 10.23
CA ASP A 113 -2.72 2.22 9.66
C ASP A 113 -3.42 3.52 9.18
N PRO A 114 -3.03 4.71 9.67
CA PRO A 114 -3.69 5.96 9.31
C PRO A 114 -3.32 6.45 7.90
N ALA A 115 -2.38 5.78 7.23
CA ALA A 115 -1.94 6.10 5.88
C ALA A 115 -3.09 6.03 4.87
N LEU A 116 -3.12 6.99 3.95
CA LEU A 116 -4.09 7.03 2.87
C LEU A 116 -3.62 6.19 1.68
N TYR A 117 -4.50 5.36 1.12
CA TYR A 117 -4.30 4.64 -0.15
C TYR A 117 -5.58 4.68 -0.98
N SER A 118 -5.81 5.77 -1.69
CA SER A 118 -7.02 5.97 -2.49
C SER A 118 -6.87 5.34 -3.87
N GLU A 119 -7.91 4.66 -4.34
CA GLU A 119 -7.93 4.16 -5.72
C GLU A 119 -7.93 5.32 -6.73
N ILE A 120 -7.02 5.24 -7.70
CA ILE A 120 -7.04 6.10 -8.89
C ILE A 120 -7.78 5.35 -10.00
N GLN A 121 -7.19 4.24 -10.46
CA GLN A 121 -7.82 3.32 -11.39
C GLN A 121 -7.03 2.00 -11.47
N GLY A 122 -7.71 0.86 -11.38
CA GLY A 122 -7.04 -0.44 -11.50
C GLY A 122 -6.01 -0.65 -10.37
N PRO A 123 -4.75 -1.02 -10.66
CA PRO A 123 -3.75 -1.22 -9.61
C PRO A 123 -3.15 0.11 -9.10
N TYR A 124 -3.52 1.26 -9.64
CA TYR A 124 -2.92 2.52 -9.23
C TYR A 124 -3.61 3.11 -8.00
N ARG A 125 -2.79 3.59 -7.07
CA ARG A 125 -3.23 4.27 -5.85
C ARG A 125 -2.54 5.62 -5.73
N LEU A 126 -3.26 6.57 -5.15
CA LEU A 126 -2.68 7.74 -4.50
C LEU A 126 -2.36 7.33 -3.06
N ALA A 127 -1.09 7.32 -2.70
CA ALA A 127 -0.63 6.88 -1.39
C ALA A 127 -0.01 8.04 -0.61
N ALA A 128 -0.35 8.17 0.67
CA ALA A 128 0.21 9.19 1.57
C ALA A 128 0.54 8.54 2.92
N PRO A 129 1.62 7.73 3.01
CA PRO A 129 1.94 6.92 4.18
C PRO A 129 2.17 7.73 5.46
N ASP A 130 2.74 8.93 5.32
CA ASP A 130 3.09 9.84 6.42
C ASP A 130 2.29 11.16 6.32
N GLY A 131 1.12 11.11 5.68
CA GLY A 131 0.23 12.26 5.49
C GLY A 131 0.48 13.05 4.20
N PRO A 132 -0.21 14.19 3.99
CA PRO A 132 -0.31 14.86 2.68
C PRO A 132 1.04 15.21 2.02
N ALA A 133 2.06 15.53 2.82
CA ALA A 133 3.41 15.83 2.32
C ALA A 133 4.18 14.61 1.77
N SER A 134 3.67 13.40 1.98
CA SER A 134 4.22 12.13 1.46
C SER A 134 3.41 11.56 0.29
N THR A 135 2.46 12.34 -0.24
CA THR A 135 1.54 11.88 -1.29
C THR A 135 2.29 11.55 -2.57
N HIS A 136 2.15 10.34 -3.10
CA HIS A 136 2.75 9.89 -4.36
C HIS A 136 1.80 8.93 -5.10
N ILE A 137 2.06 8.65 -6.38
CA ILE A 137 1.34 7.59 -7.11
C ILE A 137 2.16 6.31 -7.09
N CYS A 138 1.50 5.20 -6.79
CA CYS A 138 2.11 3.88 -6.77
C CYS A 138 1.26 2.82 -7.49
N TYR A 139 1.91 1.68 -7.73
CA TYR A 139 1.29 0.44 -8.20
C TYR A 139 1.08 -0.49 -6.99
N ASP A 140 -0.18 -0.82 -6.70
CA ASP A 140 -0.61 -1.67 -5.60
C ASP A 140 -0.36 -3.15 -5.93
N GLN A 141 0.58 -3.75 -5.20
CA GLN A 141 0.87 -5.18 -5.19
C GLN A 141 0.24 -5.88 -3.99
N ARG A 142 -0.84 -5.33 -3.44
CA ARG A 142 -1.60 -5.80 -2.27
C ARG A 142 -0.87 -5.61 -0.93
N THR A 143 0.36 -6.10 -0.79
CA THR A 143 1.17 -5.86 0.43
C THR A 143 1.88 -4.53 0.35
N ASP A 144 2.42 -4.21 -0.83
CA ASP A 144 3.21 -3.03 -1.06
C ASP A 144 2.64 -2.15 -2.15
N CYS A 145 3.07 -0.89 -2.10
CA CYS A 145 2.69 0.18 -2.98
C CYS A 145 3.98 0.63 -3.64
N LEU A 146 4.27 0.07 -4.82
CA LEU A 146 5.51 0.33 -5.54
C LEU A 146 5.43 1.70 -6.19
N GLU A 147 6.23 2.64 -5.70
CA GLU A 147 6.24 4.02 -6.19
C GLU A 147 6.41 4.09 -7.72
N ARG A 148 5.64 4.98 -8.34
CA ARG A 148 5.69 5.28 -9.78
C ARG A 148 6.01 6.73 -10.04
N ILE A 149 5.27 7.63 -9.40
CA ILE A 149 5.52 9.07 -9.46
C ILE A 149 5.80 9.53 -8.04
N PRO A 150 7.08 9.75 -7.68
CA PRO A 150 7.48 10.20 -6.34
C PRO A 150 7.02 11.61 -6.04
N GLY A 151 7.18 12.05 -4.78
CA GLY A 151 7.02 13.44 -4.37
C GLY A 151 5.56 13.90 -4.37
N VAL A 152 5.30 15.10 -3.86
CA VAL A 152 3.95 15.56 -3.47
C VAL A 152 3.01 15.73 -4.66
N VAL A 153 2.27 14.67 -4.99
CA VAL A 153 1.24 14.67 -6.02
C VAL A 153 0.02 15.40 -5.50
N PHE A 154 -0.36 16.49 -6.17
CA PHE A 154 -1.51 17.34 -5.76
C PHE A 154 -2.67 17.29 -6.76
N THR A 155 -2.47 16.75 -7.96
CA THR A 155 -3.54 16.52 -8.94
C THR A 155 -3.22 15.35 -9.85
N TRP A 156 -4.25 14.61 -10.24
CA TRP A 156 -4.12 13.41 -11.07
C TRP A 156 -5.38 13.14 -11.89
N GLY A 157 -5.23 12.25 -12.87
CA GLY A 157 -6.31 11.76 -13.72
C GLY A 157 -5.94 10.41 -14.32
N ALA A 158 -6.92 9.66 -14.79
CA ALA A 158 -6.68 8.35 -15.39
C ALA A 158 -7.73 7.98 -16.43
N ASP A 159 -7.30 7.22 -17.43
CA ASP A 159 -8.14 6.47 -18.34
C ASP A 159 -7.57 5.05 -18.52
N LYS A 160 -8.21 4.24 -19.37
CA LYS A 160 -7.80 2.86 -19.65
C LYS A 160 -6.34 2.68 -20.12
N HIS A 161 -5.66 3.73 -20.58
CA HIS A 161 -4.30 3.67 -21.15
C HIS A 161 -3.28 4.42 -20.31
N TYR A 162 -3.66 5.48 -19.62
CA TYR A 162 -2.73 6.37 -18.94
C TYR A 162 -3.19 6.74 -17.54
N VAL A 163 -2.22 6.93 -16.65
CA VAL A 163 -2.37 7.74 -15.43
C VAL A 163 -1.56 9.00 -15.62
N VAL A 164 -2.11 10.16 -15.30
CA VAL A 164 -1.42 11.45 -15.37
C VAL A 164 -1.38 12.08 -13.99
N ALA A 165 -0.32 12.86 -13.71
CA ALA A 165 -0.22 13.59 -12.46
C ALA A 165 0.64 14.83 -12.58
N ALA A 166 0.40 15.78 -11.68
CA ALA A 166 1.34 16.85 -11.39
C ALA A 166 1.77 16.77 -9.92
N ARG A 167 3.04 17.11 -9.69
CA ARG A 167 3.66 17.08 -8.37
C ARG A 167 4.48 18.33 -8.10
N HIS A 168 4.72 18.59 -6.82
CA HIS A 168 5.85 19.41 -6.38
C HIS A 168 7.07 18.52 -6.13
N PRO A 169 8.24 18.87 -6.67
CA PRO A 169 9.47 18.16 -6.37
C PRO A 169 9.87 18.41 -4.92
N GLN A 170 10.48 17.40 -4.33
CA GLN A 170 11.04 17.46 -2.98
C GLN A 170 12.56 17.50 -3.08
N ASN A 171 13.18 18.37 -2.29
CA ASN A 171 14.62 18.36 -2.12
C ASN A 171 15.03 17.06 -1.40
N PRO A 172 15.88 16.20 -2.00
CA PRO A 172 16.25 14.92 -1.40
C PRO A 172 17.08 15.06 -0.12
N ASP A 173 17.80 16.17 0.05
CA ASP A 173 18.69 16.39 1.18
C ASP A 173 17.94 17.01 2.37
N THR A 174 17.03 17.96 2.11
CA THR A 174 16.31 18.69 3.16
C THR A 174 14.89 18.17 3.41
N GLY A 175 14.33 17.40 2.47
CA GLY A 175 12.92 17.00 2.50
C GLY A 175 11.95 18.16 2.22
N GLU A 176 12.44 19.36 1.90
CA GLU A 176 11.60 20.52 1.63
C GLU A 176 10.89 20.39 0.28
N ILE A 177 9.62 20.81 0.25
CA ILE A 177 8.78 20.76 -0.95
C ILE A 177 8.92 22.09 -1.68
N ASP A 178 9.39 22.05 -2.93
CA ASP A 178 9.45 23.23 -3.80
C ASP A 178 8.07 23.46 -4.46
N LYS A 179 7.20 24.19 -3.76
CA LYS A 179 5.87 24.55 -4.26
C LYS A 179 5.90 25.48 -5.49
N LEU A 180 7.03 26.13 -5.77
CA LEU A 180 7.17 27.03 -6.91
C LEU A 180 7.39 26.26 -8.22
N ARG A 181 7.87 25.01 -8.13
CA ARG A 181 8.05 24.14 -9.29
C ARG A 181 6.94 23.11 -9.36
N THR A 182 6.31 23.01 -10.53
CA THR A 182 5.37 21.93 -10.84
C THR A 182 5.96 21.05 -11.93
N GLU A 183 6.00 19.75 -11.67
CA GLU A 183 6.47 18.74 -12.62
C GLU A 183 5.31 17.83 -13.02
N TYR A 184 5.20 17.55 -14.31
CA TYR A 184 4.12 16.74 -14.86
C TYR A 184 4.63 15.38 -15.33
N PHE A 185 3.78 14.36 -15.18
CA PHE A 185 4.10 12.97 -15.49
C PHE A 185 2.92 12.27 -16.15
N TYR A 186 3.22 11.22 -16.90
CA TYR A 186 2.26 10.18 -17.20
C TYR A 186 2.85 8.78 -17.06
N ILE A 187 2.00 7.79 -16.83
CA ILE A 187 2.31 6.37 -16.78
C ILE A 187 1.57 5.70 -17.94
N ASP A 188 2.28 5.00 -18.81
CA ASP A 188 1.67 4.14 -19.82
C ASP A 188 1.31 2.79 -19.21
N ARG A 189 0.02 2.60 -18.93
CA ARG A 189 -0.53 1.43 -18.24
C ARG A 189 -0.42 0.13 -19.05
N ARG A 190 -0.17 0.23 -20.36
CA ARG A 190 -0.05 -0.95 -21.24
C ARG A 190 1.28 -1.67 -21.07
N ILE A 191 2.29 -0.95 -20.56
CA ILE A 191 3.66 -1.45 -20.40
C ILE A 191 4.14 -1.43 -18.95
N ASP A 192 3.33 -0.92 -18.01
CA ASP A 192 3.59 -1.06 -16.57
C ASP A 192 3.11 -2.44 -16.10
N ASP A 193 4.05 -3.36 -15.95
CA ASP A 193 3.81 -4.74 -15.52
C ASP A 193 3.73 -4.88 -13.99
N GLY A 194 3.78 -3.77 -13.26
CA GLY A 194 3.85 -3.81 -11.79
C GLY A 194 5.23 -4.24 -11.29
N GLY A 195 6.24 -4.36 -12.14
CA GLY A 195 7.60 -4.71 -11.75
C GLY A 195 8.30 -3.61 -10.93
N PRO A 196 9.49 -3.91 -10.37
CA PRO A 196 10.24 -2.97 -9.53
C PRO A 196 10.90 -1.83 -10.31
N PHE A 197 10.90 -1.87 -11.66
CA PHE A 197 11.57 -0.88 -12.51
C PHE A 197 10.56 -0.03 -13.28
N PRO A 198 10.05 1.07 -12.70
CA PRO A 198 8.97 1.86 -13.29
C PRO A 198 9.40 2.70 -14.49
N SER A 199 10.70 2.88 -14.71
CA SER A 199 11.28 3.80 -15.71
C SER A 199 10.83 3.54 -17.14
N ARG A 200 10.36 2.33 -17.46
CA ARG A 200 9.84 2.02 -18.80
C ARG A 200 8.46 2.59 -19.04
N ALA A 201 7.59 2.61 -18.04
CA ALA A 201 6.20 3.04 -18.16
C ALA A 201 5.98 4.49 -17.75
N VAL A 202 6.78 4.99 -16.80
CA VAL A 202 6.70 6.37 -16.30
C VAL A 202 7.46 7.31 -17.24
N ARG A 203 6.85 8.46 -17.55
CA ARG A 203 7.40 9.51 -18.41
C ARG A 203 7.29 10.85 -17.71
N GLY A 204 8.39 11.61 -17.75
CA GLY A 204 8.57 12.88 -17.05
C GLY A 204 9.90 12.90 -16.29
N PRO A 205 10.18 13.95 -15.50
CA PRO A 205 9.33 15.14 -15.33
C PRO A 205 9.24 15.97 -16.61
N PHE A 206 8.05 16.51 -16.88
CA PHE A 206 7.81 17.49 -17.95
C PHE A 206 7.53 18.87 -17.36
N SER A 207 7.85 19.93 -18.12
CA SER A 207 7.26 21.26 -17.92
C SER A 207 5.81 21.29 -18.38
N VAL A 208 5.08 22.36 -18.05
CA VAL A 208 3.68 22.55 -18.48
C VAL A 208 3.53 22.48 -20.01
N ASP A 209 4.42 23.12 -20.77
CA ASP A 209 4.34 23.17 -22.24
C ASP A 209 4.70 21.82 -22.87
N ALA A 210 5.72 21.14 -22.33
CA ALA A 210 6.10 19.81 -22.78
C ALA A 210 4.98 18.79 -22.50
N PHE A 211 4.34 18.88 -21.34
CA PHE A 211 3.22 18.02 -21.00
C PHE A 211 1.98 18.33 -21.84
N ALA A 212 1.70 19.60 -22.14
CA ALA A 212 0.62 19.97 -23.05
C ALA A 212 0.81 19.37 -24.45
N THR A 213 2.06 19.36 -24.94
CA THR A 213 2.42 18.71 -26.21
C THR A 213 2.17 17.20 -26.15
N GLU A 214 2.62 16.52 -25.09
CA GLU A 214 2.36 15.08 -24.90
C GLU A 214 0.87 14.77 -24.76
N ARG A 215 0.12 15.62 -24.05
CA ARG A 215 -1.33 15.48 -23.87
C ARG A 215 -2.06 15.50 -25.21
N LEU A 216 -1.70 16.40 -26.11
CA LEU A 216 -2.27 16.46 -27.46
C LEU A 216 -1.82 15.27 -28.31
N ARG A 217 -0.53 14.92 -28.27
CA ARG A 217 0.05 13.84 -29.08
C ARG A 217 -0.53 12.46 -28.75
N LEU A 218 -0.73 12.18 -27.47
CA LEU A 218 -1.16 10.87 -26.97
C LEU A 218 -2.64 10.82 -26.57
N ASN A 219 -3.33 11.96 -26.63
CA ASN A 219 -4.68 12.14 -26.09
C ASN A 219 -4.75 11.74 -24.61
N LEU A 220 -3.84 12.27 -23.79
CA LEU A 220 -3.79 11.97 -22.35
C LEU A 220 -5.06 12.50 -21.65
N PRO A 221 -5.57 11.79 -20.62
CA PRO A 221 -6.76 12.22 -19.90
C PRO A 221 -6.55 13.56 -19.16
N PRO A 222 -7.63 14.30 -18.87
CA PRO A 222 -7.56 15.47 -18.00
C PRO A 222 -7.19 15.09 -16.57
N MET A 223 -6.59 16.03 -15.84
CA MET A 223 -6.42 15.92 -14.38
C MET A 223 -7.65 16.53 -13.71
N GLU A 224 -8.51 15.70 -13.15
CA GLU A 224 -9.79 16.11 -12.55
C GLU A 224 -9.77 16.05 -11.02
N ALA A 225 -8.96 15.14 -10.46
CA ALA A 225 -8.83 14.97 -9.02
C ALA A 225 -7.76 15.92 -8.47
N TYR A 226 -8.01 16.46 -7.27
CA TYR A 226 -7.26 17.59 -6.73
C TYR A 226 -7.27 17.61 -5.20
N ASP A 227 -6.10 17.85 -4.59
CA ASP A 227 -5.96 18.17 -3.17
C ASP A 227 -5.67 19.68 -3.00
N PRO A 228 -6.60 20.48 -2.44
CA PRO A 228 -6.43 21.92 -2.29
C PRO A 228 -5.34 22.33 -1.31
N THR A 229 -4.93 21.45 -0.40
CA THR A 229 -3.94 21.77 0.64
C THR A 229 -2.50 21.67 0.13
N LEU A 230 -2.31 21.01 -1.01
CA LEU A 230 -1.00 20.69 -1.57
C LEU A 230 -0.61 21.55 -2.78
N LYS A 231 -1.49 22.44 -3.25
CA LYS A 231 -1.17 23.45 -4.27
C LYS A 231 -0.37 24.64 -3.70
#